data_AF-A0A923CSV4-F1
#
_entry.id   AF-A0A923CSV4-F1
#
_cell.length_a   1.000
_cell.length_b   1.000
_cell.length_c   1.000
_cell.angle_alpha   90.00
_cell.angle_beta   90.00
_cell.angle_gamma   90.00
#
_symmetry.space_group_name_H-M   'P 1'
#
loop_
_entity.id
_entity.type
_entity.pdbx_description
1 polymer ?
#
loop_
_entity_poly.entity_id
_entity_poly.type
_entity_poly.pdbx_seq_one_letter_code
_entity_poly.pdbx_strand_id
1 'polypeptide(L)'
;KPQLLPYDPDIYLTFKYAYSENKGKPSVLPEKRENDAFPKELKKYPELFEKHYLVDVCGFLIDPDSWDEQFAIHKAYELKQTEMLTEKHWQVIYFLRNRFIQTKTIPTVYETCSHFQMEIDELAHLFPDGYHRGVVKIAGLRV
;
A
#
# COMPACT_ATOMS: atom_id res chain seq x y z
N LYS A 1 13.60 15.47 1.94
CA LYS A 1 12.70 14.80 2.92
C LYS A 1 11.60 14.17 2.10
N PRO A 2 11.29 12.86 2.23
CA PRO A 2 10.05 12.35 1.67
C PRO A 2 8.94 13.10 2.41
N GLN A 3 8.24 13.94 1.66
CA GLN A 3 7.11 14.69 2.15
C GLN A 3 6.03 13.65 2.36
N LEU A 4 5.76 13.30 3.62
CA LEU A 4 4.59 12.50 3.98
C LEU A 4 3.42 13.11 3.22
N LEU A 5 2.95 12.46 2.15
CA LEU A 5 1.71 12.91 1.54
C LEU A 5 0.67 12.78 2.65
N PRO A 6 -0.01 13.88 3.03
CA PRO A 6 -1.03 13.81 4.06
C PRO A 6 -2.02 12.74 3.60
N TYR A 7 -2.33 11.81 4.51
CA TYR A 7 -3.42 10.86 4.33
C TYR A 7 -4.62 11.59 3.73
N ASP A 8 -4.97 11.25 2.49
CA ASP A 8 -6.13 11.80 1.79
C ASP A 8 -7.23 10.72 1.78
N PRO A 9 -8.26 10.84 2.63
CA PRO A 9 -9.40 9.92 2.65
C PRO A 9 -10.07 9.79 1.28
N ASP A 10 -10.01 10.83 0.45
CA ASP A 10 -10.65 10.85 -0.87
C ASP A 10 -9.93 9.89 -1.83
N ILE A 11 -8.60 9.75 -1.72
CA ILE A 11 -7.81 8.80 -2.51
C ILE A 11 -8.22 7.35 -2.18
N TYR A 12 -8.40 7.02 -0.90
CA TYR A 12 -8.84 5.68 -0.52
C TYR A 12 -10.27 5.39 -0.98
N LEU A 13 -11.17 6.36 -0.85
CA LEU A 13 -12.56 6.22 -1.28
C LEU A 13 -12.63 6.00 -2.80
N THR A 14 -11.81 6.72 -3.57
CA THR A 14 -11.59 6.52 -5.02
C THR A 14 -11.30 5.06 -5.36
N PHE A 15 -10.33 4.44 -4.67
CA PHE A 15 -9.96 3.05 -4.92
C PHE A 15 -11.06 2.07 -4.54
N LYS A 16 -11.72 2.27 -3.39
CA LYS A 16 -12.83 1.41 -2.96
C LYS A 16 -13.96 1.41 -3.98
N TYR A 17 -14.31 2.58 -4.54
CA TYR A 17 -15.32 2.70 -5.59
C TYR A 17 -14.89 2.01 -6.88
N ALA A 18 -13.71 2.34 -7.43
CA ALA A 18 -13.20 1.81 -8.70
C ALA A 18 -13.10 0.26 -8.70
N TYR A 19 -12.77 -0.36 -7.56
CA TYR A 19 -12.71 -1.82 -7.47
C TYR A 19 -14.06 -2.49 -7.15
N SER A 20 -14.97 -1.82 -6.45
CA SER A 20 -16.31 -2.37 -6.14
C SER A 20 -17.14 -2.64 -7.39
N GLU A 21 -16.91 -1.89 -8.47
CA GLU A 21 -17.55 -2.09 -9.78
C GLU A 21 -16.89 -3.20 -10.62
N ASN A 22 -15.67 -3.62 -10.28
CA ASN A 22 -14.85 -4.57 -11.04
C ASN A 22 -14.80 -5.99 -10.44
N LYS A 23 -15.84 -6.42 -9.70
CA LYS A 23 -15.90 -7.72 -9.00
C LYS A 23 -15.39 -8.90 -9.85
N GLY A 24 -14.13 -9.29 -9.64
CA GLY A 24 -13.55 -10.54 -10.13
C GLY A 24 -12.69 -10.46 -11.40
N LYS A 25 -12.34 -9.29 -11.93
CA LYS A 25 -11.34 -9.19 -13.03
C LYS A 25 -9.99 -8.68 -12.51
N PRO A 26 -8.85 -9.24 -13.00
CA PRO A 26 -7.53 -8.71 -12.66
C PRO A 26 -7.41 -7.25 -13.10
N SER A 27 -6.50 -6.51 -12.48
CA SER A 27 -6.22 -5.07 -12.59
C SER A 27 -6.20 -4.52 -14.03
N VAL A 28 -7.37 -4.38 -14.62
CA VAL A 28 -7.61 -3.55 -15.81
C VAL A 28 -8.38 -2.36 -15.27
N LEU A 29 -7.82 -1.16 -15.49
CA LEU A 29 -8.55 0.09 -15.28
C LEU A 29 -9.96 -0.07 -15.86
N PRO A 30 -11.02 0.35 -15.15
CA PRO A 30 -12.39 0.13 -15.61
C PRO A 30 -12.51 0.60 -17.06
N GLU A 31 -12.79 -0.35 -17.97
CA GLU A 31 -13.09 -0.03 -19.36
C GLU A 31 -14.18 1.01 -19.35
N LYS A 32 -13.89 2.17 -19.96
CA LYS A 32 -14.78 3.35 -20.06
C LYS A 32 -16.19 2.91 -20.46
N ARG A 33 -17.05 2.65 -19.48
CA ARG A 33 -18.49 2.52 -19.69
C ARG A 33 -19.07 3.90 -19.48
N GLU A 34 -19.54 4.45 -20.59
CA GLU A 34 -19.93 5.86 -20.79
C GLU A 34 -21.05 6.34 -19.85
N ASN A 35 -21.66 5.47 -19.04
CA ASN A 35 -22.86 5.76 -18.25
C ASN A 35 -22.87 5.25 -16.79
N ASP A 36 -21.78 4.68 -16.29
CA ASP A 36 -21.66 4.44 -14.84
C ASP A 36 -21.11 5.74 -14.23
N ALA A 37 -21.95 6.43 -13.44
CA ALA A 37 -21.64 7.75 -12.92
C ALA A 37 -20.46 7.68 -11.95
N PHE A 38 -19.24 7.78 -12.49
CA PHE A 38 -18.04 8.11 -11.76
C PHE A 38 -18.37 9.30 -10.83
N PRO A 39 -18.18 9.16 -9.50
CA PRO A 39 -18.34 10.28 -8.60
C PRO A 39 -17.54 11.46 -9.14
N LYS A 40 -18.17 12.63 -9.30
CA LYS A 40 -17.57 13.81 -9.93
C LYS A 40 -16.28 14.22 -9.22
N GLU A 41 -16.16 13.84 -7.95
CA GLU A 41 -15.05 14.01 -7.04
C GLU A 41 -13.78 13.28 -7.53
N LEU A 42 -13.90 12.20 -8.31
CA LEU A 42 -12.76 11.38 -8.79
C LEU A 42 -12.04 11.98 -10.00
N LYS A 43 -12.65 12.93 -10.71
CA LYS A 43 -12.01 13.66 -11.81
C LYS A 43 -10.90 14.60 -11.33
N LYS A 44 -10.75 14.77 -10.02
CA LYS A 44 -9.76 15.64 -9.38
C LYS A 44 -8.33 15.10 -9.47
N TYR A 45 -8.16 13.77 -9.63
CA TYR A 45 -6.85 13.11 -9.60
C TYR A 45 -6.69 12.11 -10.77
N PRO A 46 -6.66 12.59 -12.03
CA PRO A 46 -6.54 11.72 -13.21
C PRO A 46 -5.26 10.87 -13.20
N GLU A 47 -4.18 11.36 -12.59
CA GLU A 47 -2.90 10.68 -12.47
C GLU A 47 -2.96 9.38 -11.66
N LEU A 48 -3.95 9.22 -10.78
CA LEU A 48 -4.14 7.99 -9.99
C LEU A 48 -4.48 6.78 -10.87
N PHE A 49 -5.03 7.02 -12.06
CA PHE A 49 -5.43 5.96 -12.99
C PHE A 49 -4.33 5.62 -14.01
N GLU A 50 -3.24 6.38 -14.10
CA GLU A 50 -2.20 6.16 -15.11
C GLU A 50 -0.90 5.58 -14.51
N LYS A 51 -0.86 5.36 -13.18
CA LYS A 51 0.35 4.88 -12.52
C LYS A 51 0.47 3.36 -12.59
N HIS A 52 1.61 2.90 -13.12
CA HIS A 52 1.92 1.49 -13.24
C HIS A 52 3.13 1.12 -12.38
N TYR A 53 3.03 0.00 -11.68
CA TYR A 53 4.11 -0.56 -10.88
C TYR A 53 4.53 -1.92 -11.44
N LEU A 54 5.83 -2.12 -11.60
CA LEU A 54 6.37 -3.42 -11.98
C LEU A 54 6.55 -4.27 -10.74
N VAL A 55 5.87 -5.42 -10.71
CA VAL A 55 5.95 -6.38 -9.61
C VAL A 55 6.39 -7.75 -10.11
N ASP A 56 7.02 -8.53 -9.25
CA ASP A 56 7.33 -9.93 -9.52
C ASP A 56 6.10 -10.85 -9.43
N VAL A 57 6.30 -12.14 -9.68
CA VAL A 57 5.22 -13.15 -9.64
C VAL A 57 4.57 -13.32 -8.27
N CYS A 58 5.25 -12.88 -7.21
CA CYS A 58 4.76 -12.90 -5.83
C CYS A 58 4.10 -11.57 -5.42
N GLY A 59 4.06 -10.59 -6.33
CA GLY A 59 3.48 -9.27 -6.14
C GLY A 59 4.37 -8.30 -5.35
N PHE A 60 5.68 -8.56 -5.25
CA PHE A 60 6.65 -7.62 -4.68
C PHE A 60 7.13 -6.64 -5.74
N LEU A 61 7.36 -5.40 -5.35
CA LEU A 61 7.87 -4.35 -6.24
C LEU A 61 9.27 -4.72 -6.73
N ILE A 62 9.51 -4.60 -8.05
CA ILE A 62 10.81 -4.93 -8.64
C ILE A 62 11.86 -3.88 -8.27
N ASP A 63 11.48 -2.60 -8.33
CA ASP A 63 12.34 -1.47 -7.96
C ASP A 63 11.80 -0.77 -6.69
N PRO A 64 12.46 -0.91 -5.52
CA PRO A 64 12.05 -0.25 -4.28
C PRO A 64 11.99 1.28 -4.36
N ASP A 65 12.73 1.90 -5.30
CA ASP A 65 12.77 3.34 -5.50
C ASP A 65 11.54 3.85 -6.29
N SER A 66 10.83 2.96 -7.00
CA SER A 66 9.57 3.30 -7.68
C SER A 66 8.36 3.31 -6.73
N TRP A 67 8.56 2.99 -5.45
CA TRP A 67 7.50 2.98 -4.44
C TRP A 67 7.06 4.38 -4.06
N ASP A 68 5.77 4.52 -3.81
CA ASP A 68 5.14 5.67 -3.19
C ASP A 68 3.94 5.21 -2.33
N GLU A 69 3.27 6.16 -1.70
CA GLU A 69 2.10 5.91 -0.86
C GLU A 69 0.95 5.28 -1.64
N GLN A 70 0.79 5.60 -2.93
CA GLN A 70 -0.22 4.98 -3.78
C GLN A 70 0.03 3.48 -3.94
N PHE A 71 1.27 3.04 -4.14
CA PHE A 71 1.59 1.60 -4.16
C PHE A 71 1.16 0.93 -2.85
N ALA A 72 1.51 1.52 -1.71
CA ALA A 72 1.19 0.94 -0.41
C ALA A 72 -0.32 0.81 -0.19
N ILE A 73 -1.10 1.84 -0.55
CA ILE A 73 -2.56 1.83 -0.46
C ILE A 73 -3.16 0.73 -1.33
N HIS A 74 -2.75 0.65 -2.61
CA HIS A 74 -3.23 -0.40 -3.51
C HIS A 74 -2.83 -1.79 -3.03
N LYS A 75 -1.60 -1.96 -2.56
CA LYS A 75 -1.11 -3.26 -2.09
C LYS A 75 -1.85 -3.71 -0.84
N ALA A 76 -2.11 -2.81 0.10
CA ALA A 76 -2.92 -3.08 1.28
C ALA A 76 -4.34 -3.54 0.88
N TYR A 77 -4.95 -2.85 -0.08
CA TYR A 77 -6.26 -3.23 -0.60
C TYR A 77 -6.25 -4.61 -1.29
N GLU A 78 -5.27 -4.90 -2.15
CA GLU A 78 -5.11 -6.22 -2.79
C GLU A 78 -4.96 -7.35 -1.78
N LEU A 79 -4.26 -7.09 -0.68
CA LEU A 79 -4.12 -8.01 0.46
C LEU A 79 -5.39 -8.13 1.30
N LYS A 80 -6.47 -7.43 0.95
CA LYS A 80 -7.74 -7.40 1.68
C LYS A 80 -7.55 -6.96 3.13
N GLN A 81 -6.64 -6.01 3.37
CA GLN A 81 -6.59 -5.28 4.63
C GLN A 81 -8.00 -4.79 4.96
N THR A 82 -8.50 -5.23 6.12
CA THR A 82 -9.88 -5.01 6.54
C THR A 82 -10.14 -3.53 6.82
N GLU A 83 -9.10 -2.82 7.20
CA GLU A 83 -9.11 -1.40 7.53
C GLU A 83 -8.19 -0.61 6.60
N MET A 84 -8.42 0.70 6.53
CA MET A 84 -7.47 1.59 5.87
C MET A 84 -6.13 1.54 6.60
N LEU A 85 -5.04 1.83 5.89
CA LEU A 85 -3.73 2.04 6.52
C LEU A 85 -3.81 3.24 7.47
N THR A 86 -3.97 2.94 8.76
CA THR A 86 -3.95 3.93 9.85
C THR A 86 -2.55 4.50 10.06
N GLU A 87 -2.44 5.55 10.87
CA GLU A 87 -1.15 6.18 11.19
C GLU A 87 -0.10 5.18 11.72
N LYS A 88 -0.52 4.20 12.54
CA LYS A 88 0.38 3.14 13.02
C LYS A 88 0.93 2.29 11.88
N HIS A 89 0.11 1.94 10.88
CA HIS A 89 0.58 1.19 9.72
C HIS A 89 1.66 1.98 8.96
N TRP A 90 1.39 3.26 8.72
CA TRP A 90 2.34 4.15 8.03
C TRP A 90 3.65 4.29 8.79
N GLN A 91 3.62 4.44 10.11
CA GLN A 91 4.83 4.50 10.93
C GLN A 91 5.72 3.28 10.70
N VAL A 92 5.15 2.06 10.72
CA VAL A 92 5.90 0.83 10.47
C VAL A 92 6.42 0.77 9.04
N ILE A 93 5.58 1.07 8.05
CA ILE A 93 5.96 1.08 6.62
C ILE A 93 7.14 2.02 6.38
N TYR A 94 7.05 3.26 6.87
CA TYR A 94 8.12 4.25 6.72
C TYR A 94 9.37 3.87 7.49
N PHE A 95 9.25 3.27 8.67
CA PHE A 95 10.40 2.76 9.40
C PHE A 95 11.18 1.74 8.57
N LEU A 96 10.51 0.75 7.97
CA LEU A 96 11.17 -0.25 7.12
C LEU A 96 11.86 0.40 5.91
N ARG A 97 11.16 1.32 5.24
CA ARG A 97 11.71 2.02 4.07
C ARG A 97 12.91 2.90 4.41
N ASN A 98 12.81 3.67 5.48
CA ASN A 98 13.90 4.54 5.91
C ASN A 98 15.14 3.73 6.32
N ARG A 99 14.94 2.60 7.01
CA ARG A 99 16.04 1.67 7.33
C ARG A 99 16.65 1.10 6.06
N PHE A 100 15.85 0.61 5.13
CA PHE A 100 16.33 0.08 3.86
C PHE A 100 17.12 1.13 3.05
N ILE A 101 16.67 2.39 3.00
CA ILE A 101 17.40 3.47 2.32
C ILE A 101 18.79 3.67 2.95
N GLN A 102 18.88 3.61 4.28
CA GLN A 102 20.11 3.86 5.02
C GLN A 102 21.10 2.68 4.98
N THR A 103 20.61 1.45 5.14
CA THR A 103 21.46 0.27 5.38
C THR A 103 21.43 -0.73 4.24
N LYS A 104 20.51 -0.58 3.26
CA LYS A 104 20.20 -1.57 2.23
C LYS A 104 19.79 -2.93 2.79
N THR A 105 19.37 -2.95 4.06
CA THR A 105 18.84 -4.13 4.75
C THR A 105 17.46 -3.83 5.28
N ILE A 106 16.56 -4.81 5.16
CA ILE A 106 15.22 -4.71 5.75
C ILE A 106 15.35 -5.16 7.21
N PRO A 107 14.84 -4.37 8.18
CA PRO A 107 14.75 -4.82 9.56
C PRO A 107 14.06 -6.19 9.65
N THR A 108 14.36 -6.95 10.69
CA THR A 108 13.63 -8.17 11.01
C THR A 108 12.32 -7.84 11.73
N VAL A 109 11.43 -8.82 11.83
CA VAL A 109 10.21 -8.71 12.65
C VAL A 109 10.54 -8.31 14.09
N TYR A 110 11.59 -8.88 14.67
CA TYR A 110 12.03 -8.61 16.04
C TYR A 110 12.59 -7.19 16.23
N GLU A 111 13.41 -6.72 15.29
CA GLU A 111 13.92 -5.34 15.32
C GLU A 111 12.79 -4.32 15.15
N THR A 112 11.80 -4.64 14.31
CA THR A 112 10.62 -3.79 14.11
C THR A 112 9.78 -3.74 15.38
N CYS A 113 9.47 -4.90 15.98
CA CYS A 113 8.72 -4.99 17.24
C CYS A 113 9.44 -4.24 18.37
N SER A 114 10.75 -4.44 18.50
CA SER A 114 11.59 -3.76 19.50
C SER A 114 11.61 -2.23 19.31
N HIS A 115 11.68 -1.74 18.06
CA HIS A 115 11.70 -0.30 17.78
C HIS A 115 10.41 0.41 18.22
N PHE A 116 9.26 -0.24 18.00
CA PHE A 116 7.94 0.31 18.34
C PHE A 116 7.45 -0.11 19.73
N GLN A 117 8.24 -0.89 20.48
CA GLN A 117 7.84 -1.45 21.77
C GLN A 117 6.51 -2.19 21.70
N MET A 118 6.31 -2.98 20.64
CA MET A 118 5.12 -3.77 20.40
C MET A 118 5.45 -5.27 20.37
N GLU A 119 4.47 -6.09 20.71
CA GLU A 119 4.56 -7.54 20.60
C GLU A 119 4.29 -8.02 19.16
N ILE A 120 4.74 -9.24 18.83
CA ILE A 120 4.51 -9.83 17.50
C ILE A 120 3.01 -9.95 17.20
N ASP A 121 2.20 -10.28 18.20
CA ASP A 121 0.76 -10.38 18.04
C ASP A 121 0.13 -9.02 17.70
N GLU A 122 0.61 -7.92 18.30
CA GLU A 122 0.14 -6.57 17.95
C GLU A 122 0.47 -6.21 16.50
N LEU A 123 1.68 -6.56 16.05
CA LEU A 123 2.09 -6.39 14.66
C LEU A 123 1.23 -7.24 13.71
N ALA A 124 0.87 -8.47 14.10
CA ALA A 124 -0.03 -9.33 13.33
C ALA A 124 -1.47 -8.79 13.28
N HIS A 125 -1.93 -8.09 14.32
CA HIS A 125 -3.22 -7.39 14.27
C HIS A 125 -3.18 -6.19 13.31
N LEU A 126 -2.08 -5.44 13.27
CA LEU A 126 -1.88 -4.37 12.27
C LEU A 126 -1.76 -4.94 10.85
N PHE A 127 -1.05 -6.05 10.68
CA PHE A 127 -0.84 -6.66 9.38
C PHE A 127 -1.29 -8.12 9.41
N PRO A 128 -2.58 -8.43 9.12
CA PRO A 128 -3.11 -9.79 9.19
C PRO A 128 -2.40 -10.79 8.27
N ASP A 129 -1.84 -10.35 7.15
CA ASP A 129 -0.99 -11.16 6.26
C ASP A 129 0.44 -11.37 6.81
N GLY A 130 0.73 -10.88 8.01
CA GLY A 130 1.99 -11.01 8.71
C GLY A 130 3.10 -10.10 8.18
N TYR A 131 4.32 -10.35 8.66
CA TYR A 131 5.47 -9.46 8.41
C TYR A 131 5.87 -9.41 6.93
N HIS A 132 6.23 -10.55 6.34
CA HIS A 132 6.77 -10.59 4.99
C HIS A 132 5.72 -10.41 3.90
N ARG A 133 4.57 -11.09 4.04
CA ARG A 133 3.49 -11.02 3.03
C ARG A 133 2.60 -9.79 3.19
N GLY A 134 2.52 -9.23 4.39
CA GLY A 134 1.86 -7.96 4.70
C GLY A 134 2.82 -6.78 4.61
N VAL A 135 3.41 -6.36 5.73
CA VAL A 135 4.06 -5.05 5.84
C VAL A 135 5.26 -4.86 4.91
N VAL A 136 6.13 -5.86 4.76
CA VAL A 136 7.30 -5.77 3.86
C VAL A 136 6.84 -5.60 2.41
N LYS A 137 5.81 -6.34 2.00
CA LYS A 137 5.23 -6.23 0.65
C LYS A 137 4.57 -4.87 0.44
N ILE A 138 3.78 -4.37 1.40
CA ILE A 138 3.15 -3.04 1.35
C ILE A 138 4.20 -1.93 1.29
N ALA A 139 5.32 -2.10 1.99
CA ALA A 139 6.46 -1.18 1.96
C ALA A 139 7.24 -1.19 0.62
N GLY A 140 6.87 -2.06 -0.34
CA GLY A 140 7.54 -2.21 -1.62
C GLY A 140 8.98 -2.71 -1.49
N LEU A 141 9.25 -3.48 -0.44
CA LEU A 141 10.58 -4.02 -0.17
C LEU A 141 10.58 -5.53 -0.43
N ARG A 142 11.77 -6.07 -0.71
CA ARG A 142 11.97 -7.49 -0.95
C ARG A 142 13.28 -7.95 -0.32
N VAL A 143 13.21 -9.11 0.34
CA VAL A 143 14.37 -9.85 0.85
C VAL A 143 15.01 -10.65 -0.28
#